data_AF-A0A162DKD6-F1
#
_entry.id   AF-A0A162DKD6-F1
#
_cell.length_a   1.000
_cell.length_b   1.000
_cell.length_c   1.000
_cell.angle_alpha   90.00
_cell.angle_beta   90.00
_cell.angle_gamma   90.00
#
_symmetry.space_group_name_H-M   'P 1'
#
loop_
_entity.id
_entity.type
_entity.pdbx_description
1 polymer ?
#
loop_
_entity_poly.entity_id
_entity_poly.type
_entity_poly.pdbx_seq_one_letter_code
_entity_poly.pdbx_strand_id
1 'polypeptide(L)'
;MLLRRHLFRQLSRRQQTGFSIFELVIVVAVLSILSAIAVTSIDNATKFAQLDEAKALLNAAAAECLQRVRTNPDDYQTWQPDALKSREMKGIIQLPGNYQYKDSMNTCAEVSIHDPSDESSLLMDLKFSVIGGKIIKEAVNKNNETESACISWGNCGGSESATYLKECNASKDSCNGSLSTVISSGSNGDKGYKWVGQCTWPKANPLPSCTDDCWRFEGSCFSEESDYIAADAANKTQQCNDYEASLRDSDFDGQDLNGTTNECEENYWWCAGEKMNSKTKYDECTCINQKSTWLAAGGDGALPASSSSCAAAYKCSGREVDYAEYTDTCGNACNNEKTSWLAKGGNGKMPTPNSCTSDKYKCDGSEVTETKYNETCGAAPKCCENQGGPWWCGMKSDKTGNFLHKDDDRCFFNDDGSKCSDGAGNVVTEMCS
;
A
#
# COMPACT_ATOMS: atom_id res chain seq x y z
N MET A 1 0.81 63.40 -28.75
CA MET A 1 2.14 64.06 -28.93
C MET A 1 2.15 65.32 -29.82
N LEU A 2 1.03 65.75 -30.44
CA LEU A 2 1.01 66.96 -31.30
C LEU A 2 0.72 68.28 -30.57
N LEU A 3 0.14 68.25 -29.37
CA LEU A 3 -0.16 69.47 -28.60
C LEU A 3 1.07 70.13 -27.94
N ARG A 4 2.20 69.41 -27.80
CA ARG A 4 3.41 69.93 -27.14
C ARG A 4 4.26 70.81 -28.07
N ARG A 5 4.05 70.75 -29.39
CA ARG A 5 4.82 71.52 -30.38
C ARG A 5 4.33 72.96 -30.55
N HIS A 6 3.10 73.28 -30.17
CA HIS A 6 2.57 74.65 -30.32
C HIS A 6 2.93 75.58 -29.16
N LEU A 7 3.07 75.05 -27.93
CA LEU A 7 3.47 75.86 -26.77
C LEU A 7 4.91 76.38 -26.87
N PHE A 8 5.82 75.61 -27.46
CA PHE A 8 7.23 76.03 -27.60
C PHE A 8 7.42 77.15 -28.65
N ARG A 9 6.50 77.28 -29.62
CA ARG A 9 6.61 78.30 -30.68
C ARG A 9 6.11 79.68 -30.27
N GLN A 10 5.34 79.79 -29.19
CA GLN A 10 4.80 81.08 -28.72
C GLN A 10 5.73 81.83 -27.75
N LEU A 11 6.75 81.17 -27.20
CA LEU A 11 7.70 81.83 -26.29
C LEU A 11 8.82 82.60 -27.03
N SER A 12 8.96 82.43 -28.35
CA SER A 12 10.09 82.98 -29.13
C SER A 12 9.89 84.41 -29.68
N ARG A 13 8.77 85.09 -29.36
CA ARG A 13 8.46 86.45 -29.87
C ARG A 13 8.35 87.53 -28.78
N ARG A 14 8.93 87.33 -27.61
CA ARG A 14 9.14 88.42 -26.65
C ARG A 14 10.50 89.07 -26.92
N GLN A 15 10.49 90.39 -26.88
CA GLN A 15 11.55 91.31 -27.32
C GLN A 15 12.94 90.86 -26.89
N GLN A 16 13.91 90.98 -27.81
CA GLN A 16 15.34 90.84 -27.53
C GLN A 16 15.82 92.03 -26.69
N THR A 17 15.39 92.11 -25.43
CA THR A 17 16.10 92.87 -24.42
C THR A 17 17.30 92.02 -24.02
N GLY A 18 18.50 92.44 -24.45
CA GLY A 18 19.74 91.78 -24.02
C GLY A 18 19.82 91.76 -22.50
N PHE A 19 20.24 90.62 -21.93
CA PHE A 19 20.48 90.49 -20.50
C PHE A 19 21.49 91.53 -20.05
N SER A 20 21.19 92.24 -18.96
CA SER A 20 22.18 93.10 -18.31
C SER A 20 23.31 92.24 -17.77
N ILE A 21 24.55 92.73 -17.80
CA ILE A 21 25.72 92.03 -17.22
C ILE A 21 25.46 91.65 -15.76
N PHE A 22 24.77 92.51 -15.00
CA PHE A 22 24.39 92.22 -13.61
C PHE A 22 23.43 91.03 -13.49
N GLU A 23 22.46 90.92 -14.38
CA GLU A 23 21.48 89.82 -14.37
C GLU A 23 22.16 88.49 -14.70
N LEU A 24 23.11 88.50 -15.64
CA LEU A 24 23.94 87.32 -15.94
C LEU A 24 24.77 86.88 -14.72
N VAL A 25 25.42 87.81 -14.03
CA VAL A 25 26.23 87.48 -12.83
C VAL A 25 25.38 86.88 -11.72
N ILE A 26 24.18 87.42 -11.49
CA ILE A 26 23.25 86.88 -10.47
C ILE A 26 22.79 85.47 -10.86
N VAL A 27 22.40 85.24 -12.12
CA VAL A 27 21.97 83.91 -12.57
C VAL A 27 23.10 82.88 -12.44
N VAL A 28 24.33 83.25 -12.85
CA VAL A 28 25.50 82.36 -12.71
C VAL A 28 25.80 82.06 -11.24
N ALA A 29 25.68 83.05 -10.35
CA ALA A 29 25.87 82.86 -8.90
C ALA A 29 24.80 81.93 -8.28
N VAL A 30 23.53 82.06 -8.69
CA VAL A 30 22.47 81.16 -8.21
C VAL A 30 22.67 79.74 -8.75
N LEU A 31 23.02 79.61 -10.04
CA LEU A 31 23.27 78.30 -10.66
C LEU A 31 24.50 77.61 -10.05
N SER A 32 25.55 78.35 -9.68
CA SER A 32 26.74 77.75 -9.06
C SER A 32 26.43 77.17 -7.67
N ILE A 33 25.64 77.90 -6.86
CA ILE A 33 25.20 77.42 -5.53
C ILE A 33 24.28 76.20 -5.67
N LEU A 34 23.30 76.24 -6.58
CA LEU A 34 22.41 75.10 -6.83
C LEU A 34 23.16 73.88 -7.36
N SER A 35 24.15 74.08 -8.23
CA SER A 35 24.98 72.99 -8.76
C SER A 35 25.80 72.32 -7.66
N ALA A 36 26.36 73.08 -6.72
CA ALA A 36 27.12 72.52 -5.61
C ALA A 36 26.28 71.57 -4.73
N ILE A 37 25.01 71.89 -4.49
CA ILE A 37 24.08 71.04 -3.72
C ILE A 37 23.61 69.83 -4.55
N ALA A 38 23.36 70.03 -5.85
CA ALA A 38 22.89 68.96 -6.73
C ALA A 38 23.94 67.86 -6.97
N VAL A 39 25.22 68.22 -7.03
CA VAL A 39 26.31 67.27 -7.34
C VAL A 39 26.43 66.16 -6.29
N THR A 40 26.32 66.47 -4.99
CA THR A 40 26.42 65.44 -3.93
C THR A 40 25.25 64.46 -3.95
N SER A 41 24.05 64.96 -4.24
CA SER A 41 22.85 64.12 -4.38
C SER A 41 22.95 63.17 -5.59
N ILE A 42 23.48 63.67 -6.73
CA ILE A 42 23.70 62.86 -7.92
C ILE A 42 24.76 61.77 -7.66
N ASP A 43 25.87 62.10 -6.97
CA ASP A 43 26.91 61.13 -6.63
C ASP A 43 26.34 59.97 -5.80
N ASN A 44 25.59 60.28 -4.74
CA ASN A 44 24.93 59.26 -3.91
C ASN A 44 23.93 58.42 -4.72
N ALA A 45 23.11 59.04 -5.57
CA ALA A 45 22.18 58.33 -6.43
C ALA A 45 22.89 57.37 -7.41
N THR A 46 24.05 57.77 -7.96
CA THR A 46 24.84 56.89 -8.82
C THR A 46 25.45 55.72 -8.05
N LYS A 47 25.90 55.91 -6.80
CA LYS A 47 26.42 54.83 -5.95
C LYS A 47 25.32 53.83 -5.59
N PHE A 48 24.11 54.28 -5.26
CA PHE A 48 22.98 53.37 -5.04
C PHE A 48 22.58 52.62 -6.32
N ALA A 49 22.62 53.27 -7.49
CA ALA A 49 22.36 52.59 -8.76
C ALA A 49 23.43 51.51 -9.06
N GLN A 50 24.70 51.79 -8.79
CA GLN A 50 25.79 50.81 -8.91
C GLN A 50 25.61 49.64 -7.93
N LEU A 51 25.18 49.93 -6.70
CA LEU A 51 24.87 48.92 -5.70
C LEU A 51 23.73 48.00 -6.16
N ASP A 52 22.64 48.56 -6.68
CA ASP A 52 21.51 47.78 -7.19
C ASP A 52 21.90 46.94 -8.42
N GLU A 53 22.75 47.48 -9.30
CA GLU A 53 23.33 46.74 -10.42
C GLU A 53 24.17 45.55 -9.93
N ALA A 54 25.00 45.75 -8.90
CA ALA A 54 25.81 44.70 -8.29
C ALA A 54 24.94 43.63 -7.63
N LYS A 55 23.88 44.01 -6.91
CA LYS A 55 22.89 43.07 -6.36
C LYS A 55 22.21 42.26 -7.46
N ALA A 56 21.81 42.90 -8.55
CA ALA A 56 21.18 42.24 -9.69
C ALA A 56 22.14 41.23 -10.34
N LEU A 57 23.40 41.62 -10.54
CA LEU A 57 24.45 40.76 -11.09
C LEU A 57 24.68 39.52 -10.20
N LEU A 58 24.84 39.72 -8.88
CA LEU A 58 25.03 38.61 -7.95
C LEU A 58 23.80 37.71 -7.84
N ASN A 59 22.59 38.26 -7.95
CA ASN A 59 21.36 37.46 -7.99
C ASN A 59 21.29 36.58 -9.24
N ALA A 60 21.67 37.10 -10.40
CA ALA A 60 21.77 36.33 -11.64
C ALA A 60 22.82 35.22 -11.50
N ALA A 61 24.01 35.55 -11.01
CA ALA A 61 25.08 34.59 -10.74
C ALA A 61 24.64 33.49 -9.77
N ALA A 62 23.97 33.84 -8.66
CA ALA A 62 23.51 32.88 -7.68
C ALA A 62 22.41 31.95 -8.24
N ALA A 63 21.52 32.46 -9.09
CA ALA A 63 20.52 31.64 -9.79
C ALA A 63 21.16 30.61 -10.72
N GLU A 64 22.18 31.02 -11.49
CA GLU A 64 22.98 30.12 -12.33
C GLU A 64 23.70 29.05 -11.48
N CYS A 65 24.29 29.45 -10.35
CA CYS A 65 24.92 28.52 -9.43
C CYS A 65 23.94 27.47 -8.89
N LEU A 66 22.72 27.86 -8.51
CA LEU A 66 21.69 26.91 -8.08
C LEU A 66 21.30 25.94 -9.20
N GLN A 67 21.22 26.43 -10.44
CA GLN A 67 20.97 25.55 -11.57
C GLN A 67 22.15 24.60 -11.84
N ARG A 68 23.38 25.07 -11.64
CA ARG A 68 24.58 24.23 -11.74
C ARG A 68 24.59 23.14 -10.67
N VAL A 69 24.28 23.45 -9.41
CA VAL A 69 24.20 22.44 -8.33
C VAL A 69 23.20 21.33 -8.67
N ARG A 70 22.07 21.68 -9.28
CA ARG A 70 21.04 20.70 -9.67
C ARG A 70 21.47 19.82 -10.84
N THR A 71 22.29 20.34 -11.75
CA THR A 71 22.69 19.64 -12.98
C THR A 71 24.01 18.89 -12.84
N ASN A 72 24.94 19.42 -12.05
CA ASN A 72 26.30 18.90 -11.84
C ASN A 72 26.74 19.16 -10.38
N PRO A 73 26.26 18.37 -9.41
CA PRO A 73 26.51 18.60 -7.99
C PRO A 73 27.99 18.44 -7.58
N ASP A 74 28.80 17.73 -8.37
CA ASP A 74 30.20 17.43 -8.01
C ASP A 74 31.18 18.54 -8.41
N ASP A 75 30.82 19.41 -9.36
CA ASP A 75 31.73 20.39 -9.99
C ASP A 75 31.34 21.86 -9.73
N TYR A 76 30.19 22.12 -9.09
CA TYR A 76 29.72 23.50 -8.94
C TYR A 76 30.70 24.40 -8.17
N GLN A 77 31.52 23.85 -7.28
CA GLN A 77 32.40 24.65 -6.41
C GLN A 77 33.47 25.42 -7.18
N THR A 78 33.96 24.87 -8.30
CA THR A 78 35.00 25.52 -9.12
C THR A 78 34.41 26.28 -10.31
N TRP A 79 33.13 26.06 -10.60
CA TRP A 79 32.46 26.65 -11.74
C TRP A 79 32.15 28.14 -11.49
N GLN A 80 32.56 29.00 -12.44
CA GLN A 80 32.22 30.42 -12.44
C GLN A 80 30.92 30.66 -13.23
N PRO A 81 29.96 31.42 -12.69
CA PRO A 81 28.72 31.75 -13.39
C PRO A 81 28.94 32.65 -14.60
N ASP A 82 28.18 32.41 -15.67
CA ASP A 82 28.27 33.13 -16.93
C ASP A 82 27.83 34.58 -16.79
N ALA A 83 26.90 34.88 -15.88
CA ALA A 83 26.57 36.24 -15.49
C ALA A 83 27.82 37.07 -15.13
N LEU A 84 28.80 36.44 -14.45
CA LEU A 84 30.05 37.10 -14.09
C LEU A 84 31.05 37.12 -15.26
N LYS A 85 31.15 36.04 -16.05
CA LYS A 85 32.03 35.99 -17.23
C LYS A 85 31.62 36.95 -18.34
N SER A 86 30.32 37.21 -18.50
CA SER A 86 29.79 38.08 -19.56
C SER A 86 30.33 39.52 -19.49
N ARG A 87 30.87 39.90 -18.33
CA ARG A 87 31.50 41.21 -18.09
C ARG A 87 33.02 41.19 -18.19
N GLU A 88 33.60 40.07 -18.62
CA GLU A 88 35.03 39.97 -18.89
C GLU A 88 35.38 40.69 -20.21
N MET A 89 36.10 41.80 -20.11
CA MET A 89 36.61 42.53 -21.25
C MET A 89 38.13 42.48 -21.23
N LYS A 90 38.73 41.80 -22.21
CA LYS A 90 40.20 41.60 -22.31
C LYS A 90 40.84 40.93 -21.09
N GLY A 91 40.17 39.95 -20.48
CA GLY A 91 40.70 39.25 -19.30
C GLY A 91 40.45 39.97 -17.97
N ILE A 92 39.74 41.10 -17.99
CA ILE A 92 39.41 41.86 -16.78
C ILE A 92 37.88 41.86 -16.63
N ILE A 93 37.39 41.30 -15.54
CA ILE A 93 35.96 41.31 -15.21
C ILE A 93 35.59 42.70 -14.69
N GLN A 94 34.68 43.38 -15.39
CA GLN A 94 34.18 44.70 -14.98
C GLN A 94 32.96 44.54 -14.08
N LEU A 95 33.14 44.74 -12.78
CA LEU A 95 32.04 44.82 -11.83
C LEU A 95 31.42 46.24 -11.85
N PRO A 96 30.15 46.40 -11.45
CA PRO A 96 29.52 47.71 -11.37
C PRO A 96 30.31 48.68 -10.48
N GLY A 97 30.48 49.93 -10.90
CA GLY A 97 31.21 50.94 -10.13
C GLY A 97 32.67 50.55 -9.88
N ASN A 98 33.10 50.64 -8.61
CA ASN A 98 34.47 50.34 -8.17
C ASN A 98 34.61 48.95 -7.52
N TYR A 99 33.60 48.09 -7.60
CA TYR A 99 33.67 46.77 -6.99
C TYR A 99 34.84 45.94 -7.52
N GLN A 100 35.46 45.18 -6.64
CA GLN A 100 36.49 44.19 -6.94
C GLN A 100 36.13 42.86 -6.29
N TYR A 101 36.56 41.75 -6.89
CA TYR A 101 36.45 40.47 -6.20
C TYR A 101 37.33 40.48 -4.96
N LYS A 102 36.79 39.96 -3.85
CA LYS A 102 37.56 39.68 -2.66
C LYS A 102 38.32 38.37 -2.91
N ASP A 103 39.64 38.46 -3.04
CA ASP A 103 40.51 37.32 -3.36
C ASP A 103 40.05 36.59 -4.65
N SER A 104 40.11 35.26 -4.65
CA SER A 104 39.62 34.39 -5.74
C SER A 104 38.16 33.94 -5.54
N MET A 105 37.36 34.69 -4.78
CA MET A 105 35.94 34.37 -4.53
C MET A 105 35.07 34.81 -5.70
N ASN A 106 35.19 34.11 -6.82
CA ASN A 106 34.44 34.36 -8.05
C ASN A 106 33.79 33.08 -8.62
N THR A 107 33.64 32.04 -7.81
CA THR A 107 33.08 30.74 -8.21
C THR A 107 31.74 30.49 -7.51
N CYS A 108 31.01 29.46 -7.91
CA CYS A 108 29.73 29.14 -7.30
C CYS A 108 29.83 28.55 -5.89
N ALA A 109 31.02 28.17 -5.41
CA ALA A 109 31.21 27.93 -3.98
C ALA A 109 30.95 29.22 -3.18
N GLU A 110 31.55 30.32 -3.64
CA GLU A 110 31.52 31.62 -2.98
C GLU A 110 31.86 32.74 -3.97
N VAL A 111 30.99 33.73 -4.04
CA VAL A 111 31.25 34.99 -4.74
C VAL A 111 31.24 36.11 -3.74
N SER A 112 32.33 36.88 -3.66
CA SER A 112 32.42 38.06 -2.82
C SER A 112 32.99 39.23 -3.60
N ILE A 113 32.28 40.35 -3.57
CA ILE A 113 32.71 41.62 -4.12
C ILE A 113 32.82 42.64 -2.98
N HIS A 114 33.86 43.46 -3.01
CA HIS A 114 34.11 44.51 -2.05
C HIS A 114 34.45 45.81 -2.78
N ASP A 115 34.11 46.94 -2.19
CA ASP A 115 34.58 48.23 -2.67
C ASP A 115 35.90 48.55 -1.95
N PRO A 116 37.03 48.67 -2.66
CA PRO A 116 38.34 48.99 -2.07
C PRO A 116 38.43 50.42 -1.54
N SER A 117 37.43 51.26 -1.83
CA SER A 117 37.33 52.61 -1.25
C SER A 117 37.09 52.53 0.26
N ASP A 118 37.38 53.63 0.96
CA ASP A 118 37.32 53.72 2.42
C ASP A 118 35.92 53.42 3.02
N GLU A 119 35.85 53.41 4.36
CA GLU A 119 34.60 53.13 5.10
C GLU A 119 33.49 54.19 4.89
N SER A 120 33.80 55.34 4.26
CA SER A 120 32.81 56.35 3.93
C SER A 120 32.02 56.05 2.66
N SER A 121 32.38 54.98 1.94
CA SER A 121 31.65 54.58 0.73
C SER A 121 30.24 54.09 1.02
N LEU A 122 29.32 54.43 0.11
CA LEU A 122 27.95 53.88 0.06
C LEU A 122 27.90 52.48 -0.58
N LEU A 123 29.03 51.99 -1.11
CA LEU A 123 29.15 50.64 -1.67
C LEU A 123 29.59 49.69 -0.55
N MET A 124 28.68 48.81 -0.16
CA MET A 124 28.89 47.78 0.86
C MET A 124 29.48 46.50 0.27
N ASP A 125 30.18 45.72 1.09
CA ASP A 125 30.66 44.41 0.64
C ASP A 125 29.48 43.46 0.46
N LEU A 126 29.43 42.78 -0.68
CA LEU A 126 28.37 41.85 -1.04
C LEU A 126 28.96 40.47 -1.26
N LYS A 127 28.33 39.47 -0.67
CA LYS A 127 28.73 38.08 -0.80
C LYS A 127 27.52 37.17 -0.96
N PHE A 128 27.70 36.09 -1.71
CA PHE A 128 26.85 34.91 -1.57
C PHE A 128 27.67 33.62 -1.59
N SER A 129 27.17 32.60 -0.93
CA SER A 129 27.74 31.24 -0.93
C SER A 129 26.65 30.21 -1.19
N VAL A 130 27.03 29.06 -1.75
CA VAL A 130 26.09 27.95 -2.02
C VAL A 130 26.43 26.74 -1.16
N ILE A 131 25.57 26.46 -0.18
CA ILE A 131 25.75 25.39 0.81
C ILE A 131 24.54 24.48 0.78
N GLY A 132 24.74 23.19 0.51
CA GLY A 132 23.65 22.20 0.50
C GLY A 132 22.53 22.54 -0.49
N GLY A 133 22.86 23.11 -1.65
CA GLY A 133 21.89 23.53 -2.66
C GLY A 133 21.05 24.76 -2.29
N LYS A 134 21.46 25.52 -1.27
CA LYS A 134 20.83 26.78 -0.85
C LYS A 134 21.81 27.94 -1.00
N ILE A 135 21.31 29.12 -1.37
CA ILE A 135 22.10 30.35 -1.40
C ILE A 135 22.03 31.02 -0.03
N ILE A 136 23.19 31.39 0.52
CA ILE A 136 23.30 32.30 1.65
C ILE A 136 23.83 33.63 1.11
N LYS A 137 23.11 34.72 1.34
CA LYS A 137 23.54 36.09 0.95
C LYS A 137 23.98 36.84 2.19
N GLU A 138 25.13 37.48 2.09
CA GLU A 138 25.77 38.23 3.18
C GLU A 138 26.16 39.62 2.67
N ALA A 139 26.05 40.61 3.55
CA ALA A 139 26.61 41.93 3.33
C ALA A 139 27.30 42.43 4.60
N VAL A 140 28.30 43.30 4.42
CA VAL A 140 28.93 44.03 5.52
C VAL A 140 28.45 45.47 5.48
N ASN A 141 27.72 45.87 6.51
CA ASN A 141 27.31 47.27 6.64
C ASN A 141 28.55 48.13 6.89
N LYS A 142 28.71 49.22 6.13
CA LYS A 142 29.82 50.17 6.34
C LYS A 142 29.41 51.35 7.22
N ASN A 143 28.15 51.78 7.16
CA ASN A 143 27.65 52.95 7.89
C ASN A 143 26.10 52.93 8.01
N ASN A 144 25.53 53.88 8.76
CA ASN A 144 24.08 53.94 8.96
C ASN A 144 23.29 54.19 7.65
N GLU A 145 23.90 54.81 6.64
CA GLU A 145 23.25 55.09 5.35
C GLU A 145 23.07 53.81 4.50
N THR A 146 23.93 52.82 4.69
CA THR A 146 23.92 51.54 3.96
C THR A 146 23.17 50.42 4.67
N GLU A 147 22.71 50.64 5.91
CA GLU A 147 22.03 49.62 6.73
C GLU A 147 20.78 49.05 6.03
N SER A 148 19.91 49.91 5.51
CA SER A 148 18.69 49.49 4.80
C SER A 148 19.02 48.68 3.54
N ALA A 149 20.06 49.09 2.81
CA ALA A 149 20.53 48.40 1.63
C ALA A 149 21.13 47.03 1.97
N CYS A 150 21.82 46.93 3.10
CA CYS A 150 22.45 45.72 3.62
C CYS A 150 21.40 44.69 4.07
N ILE A 151 20.39 45.13 4.82
CA ILE A 151 19.24 44.30 5.22
C ILE A 151 18.46 43.81 3.99
N SER A 152 18.26 44.65 2.98
CA SER A 152 17.53 44.25 1.76
C SER A 152 18.30 43.25 0.87
N TRP A 153 19.63 43.18 0.99
CA TRP A 153 20.43 42.19 0.26
C TRP A 153 20.33 40.79 0.89
N GLY A 154 20.46 40.72 2.21
CA GLY A 154 20.52 39.47 2.93
C GLY A 154 21.02 39.68 4.35
N ASN A 155 21.93 38.82 4.79
CA ASN A 155 22.42 38.84 6.15
C ASN A 155 23.42 39.99 6.38
N CYS A 156 23.01 40.98 7.17
CA CYS A 156 23.75 42.21 7.43
C CYS A 156 24.60 42.16 8.70
N GLY A 157 25.57 41.25 8.78
CA GLY A 157 26.42 41.11 9.97
C GLY A 157 27.84 40.61 9.70
N GLY A 158 28.23 40.56 8.42
CA GLY A 158 29.54 40.04 8.02
C GLY A 158 29.80 38.60 8.46
N SER A 159 31.04 38.32 8.84
CA SER A 159 31.51 36.95 9.12
C SER A 159 30.85 36.29 10.35
N GLU A 160 30.46 37.07 11.36
CA GLU A 160 29.80 36.55 12.56
C GLU A 160 28.42 35.98 12.25
N SER A 161 27.65 36.71 11.44
CA SER A 161 26.31 36.31 11.07
C SER A 161 26.31 35.11 10.13
N ALA A 162 27.31 35.01 9.26
CA ALA A 162 27.57 33.85 8.42
C ALA A 162 27.89 32.59 9.24
N THR A 163 28.81 32.73 10.21
CA THR A 163 29.23 31.65 11.11
C THR A 163 28.03 31.15 11.90
N TYR A 164 27.25 32.05 12.50
CA TYR A 164 26.03 31.71 13.22
C TYR A 164 25.00 30.99 12.32
N LEU A 165 24.71 31.50 11.12
CA LEU A 165 23.73 30.85 10.24
C LEU A 165 24.21 29.45 9.80
N LYS A 166 25.52 29.27 9.57
CA LYS A 166 26.09 27.97 9.23
C LYS A 166 25.94 26.98 10.40
N GLU A 167 26.30 27.39 11.61
CA GLU A 167 26.17 26.56 12.82
C GLU A 167 24.71 26.24 13.16
N CYS A 168 23.81 27.23 13.02
CA CYS A 168 22.37 27.06 13.24
C CYS A 168 21.76 26.06 12.25
N ASN A 169 22.09 26.18 10.96
CA ASN A 169 21.59 25.25 9.95
C ASN A 169 22.19 23.84 10.13
N ALA A 170 23.48 23.72 10.48
CA ALA A 170 24.08 22.42 10.80
C ALA A 170 23.40 21.76 12.01
N SER A 171 23.06 22.55 13.04
CA SER A 171 22.32 22.08 14.22
C SER A 171 20.89 21.66 13.86
N LYS A 172 20.22 22.40 12.96
CA LYS A 172 18.92 22.04 12.42
C LYS A 172 18.95 20.73 11.64
N ASP A 173 19.93 20.56 10.78
CA ASP A 173 20.08 19.35 9.96
C ASP A 173 20.40 18.14 10.85
N SER A 174 21.25 18.31 11.87
CA SER A 174 21.52 17.28 12.90
C SER A 174 20.27 16.90 13.70
N CYS A 175 19.47 17.89 14.12
CA CYS A 175 18.20 17.67 14.80
C CYS A 175 17.21 16.88 13.91
N ASN A 176 17.07 17.28 12.64
CA ASN A 176 16.19 16.59 11.70
C ASN A 176 16.67 15.17 11.38
N GLY A 177 17.98 14.95 11.26
CA GLY A 177 18.56 13.61 11.09
C GLY A 177 18.32 12.71 12.31
N SER A 178 18.45 13.26 13.51
CA SER A 178 18.12 12.57 14.77
C SER A 178 16.64 12.25 14.86
N LEU A 179 15.75 13.19 14.50
CA LEU A 179 14.31 12.98 14.44
C LEU A 179 13.92 11.95 13.38
N SER A 180 14.59 11.91 12.23
CA SER A 180 14.32 10.92 11.19
C SER A 180 14.76 9.50 11.60
N THR A 181 15.93 9.38 12.26
CA THR A 181 16.41 8.11 12.85
C THR A 181 15.42 7.66 13.93
N VAL A 182 15.20 8.56 14.90
CA VAL A 182 13.96 8.79 15.64
C VAL A 182 12.77 7.95 15.18
N ILE A 183 12.07 8.57 14.23
CA ILE A 183 10.87 8.16 13.52
C ILE A 183 10.99 6.78 12.86
N SER A 184 12.12 6.46 12.22
CA SER A 184 12.27 5.21 11.47
C SER A 184 12.60 3.98 12.32
N SER A 185 13.23 4.15 13.50
CA SER A 185 13.69 3.02 14.32
C SER A 185 12.93 2.79 15.62
N GLY A 186 12.26 3.80 16.17
CA GLY A 186 11.64 3.69 17.50
C GLY A 186 10.18 3.22 17.46
N SER A 187 9.68 2.78 18.62
CA SER A 187 8.29 2.34 18.78
C SER A 187 7.31 3.52 18.70
N ASN A 188 6.07 3.24 18.33
CA ASN A 188 4.98 4.21 18.47
C ASN A 188 4.86 4.65 19.94
N GLY A 189 4.65 5.94 20.18
CA GLY A 189 4.50 6.53 21.51
C GLY A 189 5.78 7.07 22.16
N ASP A 190 6.97 6.77 21.62
CA ASP A 190 8.20 7.38 22.10
C ASP A 190 8.25 8.88 21.75
N LYS A 191 8.78 9.69 22.66
CA LYS A 191 9.01 11.12 22.41
C LYS A 191 10.26 11.35 21.54
N GLY A 192 10.13 12.18 20.52
CA GLY A 192 11.24 12.76 19.76
C GLY A 192 11.38 14.25 20.00
N TYR A 193 12.51 14.83 19.58
CA TYR A 193 12.72 16.28 19.59
C TYR A 193 12.67 16.82 18.16
N LYS A 194 11.89 17.89 17.95
CA LYS A 194 11.87 18.62 16.69
C LYS A 194 12.52 19.99 16.83
N TRP A 195 13.01 20.49 15.71
CA TRP A 195 13.62 21.81 15.63
C TRP A 195 12.57 22.91 15.76
N VAL A 196 12.82 23.88 16.64
CA VAL A 196 11.98 25.07 16.81
C VAL A 196 12.78 26.34 16.55
N GLY A 197 12.13 27.30 15.90
CA GLY A 197 12.70 28.59 15.54
C GLY A 197 13.28 28.64 14.12
N GLN A 198 13.59 29.86 13.69
CA GLN A 198 14.18 30.13 12.38
C GLN A 198 15.63 30.59 12.55
N CYS A 199 16.54 30.06 11.74
CA CYS A 199 17.91 30.54 11.66
C CYS A 199 17.92 31.90 10.94
N THR A 200 17.76 32.99 11.69
CA THR A 200 17.74 34.37 11.20
C THR A 200 18.82 35.21 11.87
N TRP A 201 19.22 36.30 11.19
CA TRP A 201 20.09 37.32 11.76
C TRP A 201 19.38 38.69 11.76
N PRO A 202 19.50 39.52 12.81
CA PRO A 202 20.20 39.26 14.08
C PRO A 202 19.65 38.05 14.83
N LYS A 203 20.45 37.44 15.72
CA LYS A 203 20.09 36.20 16.41
C LYS A 203 18.73 36.34 17.10
N ALA A 204 17.80 35.42 16.81
CA ALA A 204 16.51 35.37 17.48
C ALA A 204 16.67 35.07 18.98
N ASN A 205 15.75 35.57 19.80
CA ASN A 205 15.65 35.25 21.22
C ASN A 205 14.24 34.73 21.53
N PRO A 206 14.07 33.45 21.92
CA PRO A 206 15.11 32.45 22.18
C PRO A 206 15.83 31.98 20.90
N LEU A 207 17.04 31.44 21.07
CA LEU A 207 17.79 30.84 19.98
C LEU A 207 17.06 29.60 19.45
N PRO A 208 17.05 29.38 18.12
CA PRO A 208 16.53 28.15 17.55
C PRO A 208 17.25 26.92 18.13
N SER A 209 16.48 25.88 18.48
CA SER A 209 17.03 24.69 19.14
C SER A 209 16.16 23.46 18.92
N CYS A 210 16.72 22.28 19.22
CA CYS A 210 16.08 20.98 19.09
C CYS A 210 15.46 20.56 20.43
N THR A 211 14.41 21.23 20.87
CA THR A 211 13.89 21.08 22.24
C THR A 211 12.40 20.82 22.33
N ASP A 212 11.65 20.91 21.24
CA ASP A 212 10.21 20.71 21.30
C ASP A 212 9.89 19.23 21.19
N ASP A 213 9.27 18.70 22.23
CA ASP A 213 8.85 17.31 22.29
C ASP A 213 7.81 17.06 21.18
N CYS A 214 7.84 15.88 20.59
CA CYS A 214 6.73 15.38 19.80
C CYS A 214 6.50 13.89 20.00
N TRP A 215 5.24 13.51 19.90
CA TRP A 215 4.78 12.13 19.98
C TRP A 215 4.86 11.47 18.62
N ARG A 216 5.42 10.27 18.57
CA ARG A 216 5.69 9.59 17.31
C ARG A 216 4.64 8.53 17.01
N PHE A 217 4.16 8.52 15.77
CA PHE A 217 3.25 7.49 15.29
C PHE A 217 3.38 7.33 13.77
N GLU A 218 3.69 6.12 13.31
CA GLU A 218 3.74 5.72 11.89
C GLU A 218 4.42 6.73 10.95
N GLY A 219 5.68 7.05 11.21
CA GLY A 219 6.41 7.98 10.34
C GLY A 219 6.14 9.47 10.63
N SER A 220 5.20 9.78 11.51
CA SER A 220 4.74 11.13 11.82
C SER A 220 5.07 11.56 13.25
N CYS A 221 5.08 12.87 13.48
CA CYS A 221 5.46 13.54 14.73
C CYS A 221 4.38 14.57 15.10
N PHE A 222 3.71 14.35 16.23
CA PHE A 222 2.57 15.12 16.72
C PHE A 222 3.01 16.02 17.87
N SER A 223 2.67 17.30 17.82
CA SER A 223 3.01 18.25 18.90
C SER A 223 2.24 17.98 20.19
N GLU A 224 1.02 17.45 20.10
CA GLU A 224 0.15 17.21 21.24
C GLU A 224 -0.05 15.70 21.45
N GLU A 225 -0.11 15.27 22.70
CA GLU A 225 -0.38 13.87 23.07
C GLU A 225 -1.78 13.44 22.61
N SER A 226 -2.75 14.34 22.66
CA SER A 226 -4.13 14.11 22.19
C SER A 226 -4.19 13.76 20.71
N ASP A 227 -3.41 14.43 19.87
CA ASP A 227 -3.37 14.16 18.43
C ASP A 227 -2.74 12.79 18.15
N TYR A 228 -1.70 12.43 18.91
CA TYR A 228 -1.12 11.10 18.88
C TYR A 228 -2.12 10.02 19.28
N ILE A 229 -2.84 10.20 20.39
CA ILE A 229 -3.87 9.25 20.85
C ILE A 229 -4.97 9.09 19.79
N ALA A 230 -5.39 10.19 19.16
CA ALA A 230 -6.39 10.15 18.09
C ALA A 230 -5.88 9.40 16.85
N ALA A 231 -4.62 9.59 16.46
CA ALA A 231 -4.00 8.88 15.34
C ALA A 231 -3.85 7.37 15.63
N ASP A 232 -3.41 7.00 16.84
CA ASP A 232 -3.32 5.61 17.29
C ASP A 232 -4.68 4.92 17.31
N ALA A 233 -5.71 5.59 17.86
CA ALA A 233 -7.08 5.07 17.86
C ALA A 233 -7.64 4.90 16.43
N ALA A 234 -7.38 5.85 15.53
CA ALA A 234 -7.80 5.75 14.14
C ALA A 234 -7.13 4.57 13.41
N ASN A 235 -5.83 4.35 13.65
CA ASN A 235 -5.11 3.24 13.05
C ASN A 235 -5.58 1.88 13.58
N LYS A 236 -5.78 1.75 14.89
CA LYS A 236 -6.36 0.53 15.48
C LYS A 236 -7.73 0.21 14.90
N THR A 237 -8.56 1.25 14.71
CA THR A 237 -9.86 1.11 14.04
C THR A 237 -9.69 0.59 12.61
N GLN A 238 -8.73 1.15 11.86
CA GLN A 238 -8.44 0.73 10.50
C GLN A 238 -7.92 -0.72 10.43
N GLN A 239 -6.96 -1.07 11.27
CA GLN A 239 -6.42 -2.44 11.38
C GLN A 239 -7.52 -3.45 11.73
N CYS A 240 -8.41 -3.10 12.67
CA CYS A 240 -9.54 -3.96 13.00
C CYS A 240 -10.49 -4.13 11.81
N ASN A 241 -10.81 -3.05 11.08
CA ASN A 241 -11.63 -3.13 9.88
C ASN A 241 -10.99 -3.98 8.77
N ASP A 242 -9.69 -3.84 8.54
CA ASP A 242 -8.95 -4.61 7.53
C ASP A 242 -8.88 -6.09 7.90
N TYR A 243 -8.70 -6.40 9.19
CA TYR A 243 -8.74 -7.76 9.70
C TYR A 243 -10.15 -8.37 9.57
N GLU A 244 -11.21 -7.65 9.94
CA GLU A 244 -12.60 -8.08 9.72
C GLU A 244 -12.92 -8.31 8.24
N ALA A 245 -12.40 -7.46 7.35
CA ALA A 245 -12.51 -7.66 5.91
C ALA A 245 -11.81 -8.96 5.47
N SER A 246 -10.62 -9.26 6.02
CA SER A 246 -9.90 -10.50 5.70
C SER A 246 -10.63 -11.77 6.17
N LEU A 247 -11.31 -11.71 7.32
CA LEU A 247 -12.15 -12.82 7.80
C LEU A 247 -13.38 -13.02 6.93
N ARG A 248 -13.98 -11.92 6.46
CA ARG A 248 -15.09 -11.95 5.50
C ARG A 248 -14.68 -12.53 4.16
N ASP A 249 -13.56 -12.08 3.60
CA ASP A 249 -13.07 -12.51 2.28
C ASP A 249 -12.60 -13.97 2.25
N SER A 250 -12.27 -14.54 3.41
CA SER A 250 -11.84 -15.94 3.56
C SER A 250 -12.98 -16.89 3.94
N ASP A 251 -14.24 -16.41 4.00
CA ASP A 251 -15.40 -17.16 4.49
C ASP A 251 -15.13 -17.82 5.86
N PHE A 252 -14.43 -17.12 6.76
CA PHE A 252 -13.99 -17.70 8.03
C PHE A 252 -15.18 -18.22 8.87
N ASP A 253 -15.01 -19.42 9.42
CA ASP A 253 -15.98 -20.15 10.24
C ASP A 253 -15.36 -20.50 11.60
N GLY A 254 -15.85 -19.90 12.68
CA GLY A 254 -15.40 -20.24 14.03
C GLY A 254 -15.49 -19.12 15.05
N GLN A 255 -14.93 -19.39 16.23
CA GLN A 255 -14.70 -18.35 17.24
C GLN A 255 -13.37 -17.68 16.98
N ASP A 256 -13.39 -16.35 16.88
CA ASP A 256 -12.16 -15.57 16.92
C ASP A 256 -11.81 -15.30 18.39
N LEU A 257 -10.95 -16.16 18.94
CA LEU A 257 -10.52 -16.12 20.34
C LEU A 257 -9.31 -15.19 20.45
N ASN A 258 -9.60 -13.89 20.50
CA ASN A 258 -8.63 -12.82 20.29
C ASN A 258 -7.98 -12.95 18.91
N GLY A 259 -8.34 -12.03 18.00
CA GLY A 259 -7.44 -11.69 16.91
C GLY A 259 -6.03 -11.61 17.49
N THR A 260 -5.06 -12.29 16.87
CA THR A 260 -3.70 -12.43 17.42
C THR A 260 -3.02 -11.08 17.68
N THR A 261 -3.65 -9.99 17.26
CA THR A 261 -3.38 -8.62 17.66
C THR A 261 -4.46 -8.16 18.64
N ASN A 262 -4.08 -7.62 19.80
CA ASN A 262 -4.97 -7.04 20.84
C ASN A 262 -5.77 -5.80 20.35
N GLU A 263 -6.08 -5.70 19.05
CA GLU A 263 -6.55 -4.50 18.36
C GLU A 263 -8.08 -4.44 18.28
N CYS A 264 -8.77 -5.59 18.38
CA CYS A 264 -10.23 -5.66 18.46
C CYS A 264 -10.63 -6.18 19.85
N GLU A 265 -11.16 -5.32 20.73
CA GLU A 265 -11.38 -5.59 22.17
C GLU A 265 -12.48 -6.63 22.49
N GLU A 266 -13.14 -7.22 21.49
CA GLU A 266 -14.30 -8.09 21.68
C GLU A 266 -14.13 -9.46 20.99
N ASN A 267 -14.58 -10.52 21.67
CA ASN A 267 -14.65 -11.86 21.08
C ASN A 267 -15.86 -11.95 20.14
N TYR A 268 -15.61 -12.25 18.87
CA TYR A 268 -16.65 -12.43 17.87
C TYR A 268 -16.74 -13.88 17.40
N TRP A 269 -17.93 -14.24 16.93
CA TRP A 269 -18.15 -15.50 16.22
C TRP A 269 -18.38 -15.18 14.75
N TRP A 270 -17.86 -16.03 13.86
CA TRP A 270 -17.96 -15.84 12.41
C TRP A 270 -18.55 -17.08 11.78
N CYS A 271 -19.48 -16.90 10.84
CA CYS A 271 -20.07 -17.99 10.08
C CYS A 271 -20.11 -17.61 8.60
N ALA A 272 -19.39 -18.35 7.75
CA ALA A 272 -19.19 -18.09 6.33
C ALA A 272 -18.84 -16.60 6.05
N GLY A 273 -17.88 -16.06 6.80
CA GLY A 273 -17.45 -14.67 6.65
C GLY A 273 -18.40 -13.61 7.24
N GLU A 274 -19.55 -13.99 7.79
CA GLU A 274 -20.45 -13.06 8.48
C GLU A 274 -20.20 -13.01 10.00
N LYS A 275 -20.01 -11.79 10.51
CA LYS A 275 -19.82 -11.50 11.94
C LYS A 275 -21.12 -11.70 12.73
N MET A 276 -21.05 -12.52 13.77
CA MET A 276 -22.16 -12.87 14.65
C MET A 276 -21.95 -12.26 16.04
N ASN A 277 -23.01 -11.64 16.57
CA ASN A 277 -22.99 -10.96 17.87
C ASN A 277 -23.11 -11.90 19.09
N SER A 278 -23.27 -13.21 18.87
CA SER A 278 -23.44 -14.19 19.95
C SER A 278 -23.17 -15.60 19.45
N LYS A 279 -22.79 -16.50 20.38
CA LYS A 279 -22.64 -17.93 20.09
C LYS A 279 -23.92 -18.56 19.55
N THR A 280 -25.08 -18.20 20.09
CA THR A 280 -26.37 -18.70 19.62
C THR A 280 -26.61 -18.38 18.14
N LYS A 281 -26.27 -17.16 17.69
CA LYS A 281 -26.42 -16.77 16.28
C LYS A 281 -25.45 -17.51 15.36
N TYR A 282 -24.24 -17.75 15.83
CA TYR A 282 -23.28 -18.60 15.13
C TYR A 282 -23.78 -20.05 15.01
N ASP A 283 -24.28 -20.62 16.10
CA ASP A 283 -24.84 -21.97 16.14
C ASP A 283 -26.09 -22.12 15.24
N GLU A 284 -26.89 -21.05 15.07
CA GLU A 284 -27.99 -20.99 14.09
C GLU A 284 -27.47 -20.95 12.65
N CYS A 285 -26.49 -20.10 12.35
CA CYS A 285 -25.93 -19.96 10.99
C CYS A 285 -25.21 -21.23 10.52
N THR A 286 -24.37 -21.83 11.37
CA THR A 286 -23.69 -23.09 11.07
C THR A 286 -24.69 -24.20 10.79
N CYS A 287 -25.82 -24.22 11.51
CA CYS A 287 -26.90 -25.15 11.24
C CYS A 287 -27.52 -24.96 9.86
N ILE A 288 -27.80 -23.72 9.46
CA ILE A 288 -28.35 -23.38 8.13
C ILE A 288 -27.37 -23.84 7.03
N ASN A 289 -26.07 -23.58 7.19
CA ASN A 289 -25.06 -23.96 6.20
C ASN A 289 -24.90 -25.49 6.09
N GLN A 290 -24.88 -26.20 7.23
CA GLN A 290 -24.86 -27.67 7.24
C GLN A 290 -26.10 -28.26 6.57
N LYS A 291 -27.28 -27.72 6.88
CA LYS A 291 -28.55 -28.14 6.30
C LYS A 291 -28.61 -27.88 4.79
N SER A 292 -28.14 -26.71 4.33
CA SER A 292 -28.05 -26.38 2.90
C SER A 292 -27.12 -27.35 2.17
N THR A 293 -25.94 -27.62 2.72
CA THR A 293 -24.97 -28.58 2.15
C THR A 293 -25.54 -29.99 2.11
N TRP A 294 -26.24 -30.42 3.17
CA TRP A 294 -26.89 -31.73 3.22
C TRP A 294 -28.11 -31.84 2.27
N LEU A 295 -28.87 -30.77 2.09
CA LEU A 295 -29.93 -30.71 1.06
C LEU A 295 -29.36 -30.75 -0.36
N ALA A 296 -28.18 -30.17 -0.59
CA ALA A 296 -27.49 -30.24 -1.88
C ALA A 296 -26.82 -31.61 -2.14
N ALA A 297 -26.28 -32.26 -1.10
CA ALA A 297 -25.67 -33.58 -1.20
C ALA A 297 -26.73 -34.64 -1.50
N GLY A 298 -26.71 -35.28 -2.67
CA GLY A 298 -27.72 -36.29 -3.05
C GLY A 298 -27.92 -37.40 -2.02
N GLY A 299 -29.10 -38.02 -2.02
CA GLY A 299 -29.48 -39.09 -1.09
C GLY A 299 -30.54 -38.69 -0.06
N ASP A 300 -31.11 -39.70 0.60
CA ASP A 300 -32.13 -39.57 1.64
C ASP A 300 -31.53 -39.95 3.00
N GLY A 301 -32.00 -39.34 4.08
CA GLY A 301 -31.46 -39.62 5.41
C GLY A 301 -31.82 -38.57 6.46
N ALA A 302 -31.26 -38.72 7.65
CA ALA A 302 -31.30 -37.70 8.70
C ALA A 302 -30.12 -36.73 8.53
N LEU A 303 -30.29 -35.47 8.94
CA LEU A 303 -29.18 -34.53 9.09
C LEU A 303 -28.19 -35.09 10.13
N PRO A 304 -26.89 -35.24 9.82
CA PRO A 304 -25.92 -35.71 10.80
C PRO A 304 -25.92 -34.80 12.02
N ALA A 305 -25.87 -35.39 13.22
CA ALA A 305 -25.86 -34.65 14.48
C ALA A 305 -24.49 -33.99 14.69
N SER A 306 -24.22 -32.88 13.99
CA SER A 306 -22.94 -32.16 14.03
C SER A 306 -22.92 -30.97 14.98
N SER A 307 -24.07 -30.50 15.47
CA SER A 307 -24.15 -29.46 16.51
C SER A 307 -25.42 -29.61 17.35
N SER A 308 -25.34 -29.26 18.64
CA SER A 308 -26.47 -29.32 19.57
C SER A 308 -27.60 -28.33 19.26
N SER A 309 -27.38 -27.40 18.33
CA SER A 309 -28.33 -26.35 17.96
C SER A 309 -29.22 -26.71 16.77
N CYS A 310 -28.83 -27.70 15.96
CA CYS A 310 -29.67 -28.15 14.86
C CYS A 310 -30.82 -29.02 15.36
N ALA A 311 -32.05 -28.56 15.15
CA ALA A 311 -33.19 -29.46 15.23
C ALA A 311 -33.01 -30.61 14.23
N ALA A 312 -33.39 -31.82 14.64
CA ALA A 312 -33.35 -32.98 13.76
C ALA A 312 -34.22 -32.72 12.51
N ALA A 313 -33.62 -32.87 11.33
CA ALA A 313 -34.29 -32.72 10.04
C ALA A 313 -34.07 -33.99 9.21
N TYR A 314 -35.05 -34.32 8.35
CA TYR A 314 -35.01 -35.49 7.48
C TYR A 314 -35.18 -35.08 6.02
N LYS A 315 -34.49 -35.78 5.12
CA LYS A 315 -34.50 -35.51 3.67
C LYS A 315 -35.07 -36.69 2.93
N CYS A 316 -35.99 -36.39 2.02
CA CYS A 316 -36.65 -37.36 1.17
C CYS A 316 -36.81 -36.80 -0.24
N SER A 317 -36.23 -37.46 -1.24
CA SER A 317 -36.25 -37.06 -2.65
C SER A 317 -35.80 -35.61 -2.88
N GLY A 318 -34.75 -35.19 -2.18
CA GLY A 318 -34.16 -33.85 -2.34
C GLY A 318 -34.86 -32.71 -1.59
N ARG A 319 -35.96 -32.97 -0.88
CA ARG A 319 -36.60 -31.97 -0.01
C ARG A 319 -36.54 -32.35 1.47
N GLU A 320 -36.59 -31.34 2.32
CA GLU A 320 -36.78 -31.53 3.75
C GLU A 320 -38.22 -31.98 4.04
N VAL A 321 -38.34 -32.93 4.96
CA VAL A 321 -39.60 -33.50 5.44
C VAL A 321 -39.52 -33.65 6.96
N ASP A 322 -40.68 -33.67 7.63
CA ASP A 322 -40.72 -34.05 9.03
C ASP A 322 -40.47 -35.57 9.19
N TYR A 323 -40.29 -36.02 10.43
CA TYR A 323 -39.99 -37.43 10.71
C TYR A 323 -41.10 -38.37 10.25
N ALA A 324 -42.37 -37.98 10.42
CA ALA A 324 -43.50 -38.83 10.06
C ALA A 324 -43.58 -39.01 8.54
N GLU A 325 -43.47 -37.91 7.79
CA GLU A 325 -43.45 -37.92 6.33
C GLU A 325 -42.22 -38.66 5.78
N TYR A 326 -41.05 -38.51 6.41
CA TYR A 326 -39.87 -39.29 6.07
C TYR A 326 -40.13 -40.78 6.18
N THR A 327 -40.65 -41.25 7.33
CA THR A 327 -40.96 -42.67 7.54
C THR A 327 -41.99 -43.19 6.55
N ASP A 328 -43.01 -42.39 6.25
CA ASP A 328 -44.11 -42.79 5.39
C ASP A 328 -43.74 -42.85 3.90
N THR A 329 -42.87 -41.94 3.45
CA THR A 329 -42.55 -41.79 2.02
C THR A 329 -41.24 -42.47 1.67
N CYS A 330 -40.14 -42.09 2.33
CA CYS A 330 -38.80 -42.58 2.01
C CYS A 330 -38.42 -43.80 2.83
N GLY A 331 -38.81 -43.86 4.11
CA GLY A 331 -38.62 -45.04 4.96
C GLY A 331 -39.39 -46.25 4.43
N ASN A 332 -40.61 -46.06 3.95
CA ASN A 332 -41.43 -47.12 3.35
C ASN A 332 -41.09 -47.42 1.88
N ALA A 333 -40.39 -46.55 1.15
CA ALA A 333 -39.92 -46.88 -0.21
C ALA A 333 -39.04 -48.14 -0.19
N CYS A 334 -38.15 -48.24 0.81
CA CYS A 334 -37.37 -49.47 1.05
C CYS A 334 -38.30 -50.67 1.34
N ASN A 335 -39.37 -50.50 2.12
CA ASN A 335 -40.34 -51.57 2.39
C ASN A 335 -41.16 -51.98 1.16
N ASN A 336 -41.50 -51.03 0.29
CA ASN A 336 -42.27 -51.27 -0.94
C ASN A 336 -41.42 -51.95 -2.02
N GLU A 337 -40.16 -51.55 -2.16
CA GLU A 337 -39.18 -52.22 -3.04
C GLU A 337 -38.83 -53.60 -2.50
N LYS A 338 -38.64 -53.73 -1.19
CA LYS A 338 -38.49 -55.02 -0.50
C LYS A 338 -39.69 -55.93 -0.76
N THR A 339 -40.91 -55.42 -0.61
CA THR A 339 -42.14 -56.20 -0.86
C THR A 339 -42.24 -56.61 -2.32
N SER A 340 -41.91 -55.71 -3.25
CA SER A 340 -41.88 -55.99 -4.69
C SER A 340 -40.80 -57.02 -5.05
N TRP A 341 -39.64 -56.95 -4.42
CA TRP A 341 -38.54 -57.89 -4.63
C TRP A 341 -38.83 -59.27 -4.01
N LEU A 342 -39.45 -59.32 -2.82
CA LEU A 342 -39.98 -60.54 -2.23
C LEU A 342 -41.03 -61.19 -3.16
N ALA A 343 -41.87 -60.38 -3.81
CA ALA A 343 -42.90 -60.86 -4.74
C ALA A 343 -42.36 -61.39 -6.09
N LYS A 344 -41.23 -60.88 -6.60
CA LYS A 344 -40.66 -61.26 -7.93
C LYS A 344 -40.09 -62.69 -8.05
N GLY A 345 -40.23 -63.53 -7.01
CA GLY A 345 -39.61 -64.88 -6.99
C GLY A 345 -38.07 -64.82 -6.93
N GLY A 346 -37.40 -65.98 -6.86
CA GLY A 346 -35.93 -66.09 -6.85
C GLY A 346 -35.24 -65.87 -5.49
N ASN A 347 -34.00 -66.34 -5.41
CA ASN A 347 -33.08 -66.22 -4.28
C ASN A 347 -31.99 -65.21 -4.63
N GLY A 348 -31.53 -64.41 -3.66
CA GLY A 348 -30.48 -63.43 -3.92
C GLY A 348 -30.31 -62.38 -2.84
N LYS A 349 -29.29 -61.53 -3.04
CA LYS A 349 -29.15 -60.24 -2.38
C LYS A 349 -30.07 -59.23 -3.07
N MET A 350 -30.83 -58.47 -2.29
CA MET A 350 -31.63 -57.37 -2.83
C MET A 350 -30.67 -56.35 -3.44
N PRO A 351 -30.86 -55.91 -4.71
CA PRO A 351 -30.07 -54.82 -5.26
C PRO A 351 -30.32 -53.61 -4.36
N THR A 352 -29.29 -53.16 -3.62
CA THR A 352 -29.46 -52.16 -2.56
C THR A 352 -29.85 -50.83 -3.21
N PRO A 353 -31.10 -50.38 -3.09
CA PRO A 353 -31.47 -49.04 -3.49
C PRO A 353 -30.76 -48.06 -2.55
N ASN A 354 -30.43 -46.86 -3.04
CA ASN A 354 -29.77 -45.83 -2.22
C ASN A 354 -30.56 -45.46 -0.94
N SER A 355 -31.83 -45.88 -0.81
CA SER A 355 -32.72 -45.65 0.33
C SER A 355 -32.68 -46.74 1.42
N CYS A 356 -32.01 -47.89 1.21
CA CYS A 356 -31.94 -48.96 2.21
C CYS A 356 -30.58 -48.98 2.92
N THR A 357 -30.57 -48.73 4.23
CA THR A 357 -29.36 -48.64 5.07
C THR A 357 -28.67 -49.98 5.38
N SER A 358 -29.23 -51.10 4.93
CA SER A 358 -28.63 -52.43 5.12
C SER A 358 -28.96 -53.37 3.98
N ASP A 359 -28.00 -54.21 3.63
CA ASP A 359 -28.17 -55.29 2.67
C ASP A 359 -29.18 -56.32 3.18
N LYS A 360 -30.10 -56.74 2.31
CA LYS A 360 -31.12 -57.75 2.60
C LYS A 360 -30.96 -58.95 1.69
N TYR A 361 -31.21 -60.15 2.21
CA TYR A 361 -31.07 -61.42 1.49
C TYR A 361 -32.39 -62.21 1.52
N LYS A 362 -32.65 -62.98 0.46
CA LYS A 362 -33.88 -63.78 0.30
C LYS A 362 -33.54 -65.19 -0.13
N CYS A 363 -34.17 -66.14 0.55
CA CYS A 363 -34.02 -67.57 0.35
C CYS A 363 -35.41 -68.21 0.42
N ASP A 364 -35.81 -68.89 -0.66
CA ASP A 364 -37.09 -69.58 -0.84
C ASP A 364 -38.31 -68.71 -0.50
N GLY A 365 -38.30 -67.49 -1.03
CA GLY A 365 -39.41 -66.54 -0.86
C GLY A 365 -39.45 -65.80 0.48
N SER A 366 -38.56 -66.15 1.42
CA SER A 366 -38.48 -65.50 2.74
C SER A 366 -37.19 -64.68 2.89
N GLU A 367 -37.26 -63.59 3.64
CA GLU A 367 -36.08 -62.81 4.02
C GLU A 367 -35.22 -63.59 5.03
N VAL A 368 -33.91 -63.56 4.85
CA VAL A 368 -32.93 -64.23 5.69
C VAL A 368 -31.75 -63.31 5.99
N THR A 369 -31.00 -63.59 7.04
CA THR A 369 -29.71 -62.92 7.28
C THR A 369 -28.69 -63.35 6.23
N GLU A 370 -27.64 -62.57 6.03
CA GLU A 370 -26.54 -62.92 5.12
C GLU A 370 -25.95 -64.29 5.43
N THR A 371 -25.67 -64.55 6.72
CA THR A 371 -25.17 -65.84 7.20
C THR A 371 -26.10 -66.97 6.79
N LYS A 372 -27.41 -66.80 7.05
CA LYS A 372 -28.40 -67.82 6.73
C LYS A 372 -28.55 -68.02 5.22
N TYR A 373 -28.53 -66.94 4.44
CA TYR A 373 -28.54 -67.01 2.99
C TYR A 373 -27.36 -67.84 2.47
N ASN A 374 -26.14 -67.53 2.91
CA ASN A 374 -24.93 -68.24 2.50
C ASN A 374 -24.98 -69.73 2.90
N GLU A 375 -25.59 -70.07 4.03
CA GLU A 375 -25.76 -71.46 4.48
C GLU A 375 -26.79 -72.24 3.66
N THR A 376 -27.92 -71.63 3.26
CA THR A 376 -29.06 -72.37 2.69
C THR A 376 -29.29 -72.16 1.21
N CYS A 377 -29.03 -70.96 0.68
CA CYS A 377 -29.37 -70.58 -0.70
C CYS A 377 -28.18 -70.13 -1.55
N GLY A 378 -27.16 -69.54 -0.93
CA GLY A 378 -25.93 -69.08 -1.58
C GLY A 378 -24.82 -70.13 -1.60
N ALA A 379 -24.97 -71.24 -0.86
CA ALA A 379 -24.05 -72.36 -0.97
C ALA A 379 -24.19 -72.97 -2.38
N ALA A 380 -23.11 -72.88 -3.16
CA ALA A 380 -22.97 -73.70 -4.36
C ALA A 380 -23.34 -75.15 -4.00
N PRO A 381 -24.13 -75.87 -4.82
CA PRO A 381 -24.54 -77.23 -4.50
C PRO A 381 -23.27 -78.01 -4.16
N LYS A 382 -23.19 -78.50 -2.92
CA LYS A 382 -22.07 -79.32 -2.46
C LYS A 382 -21.92 -80.44 -3.49
N CYS A 383 -20.92 -80.33 -4.35
CA CYS A 383 -20.55 -81.39 -5.26
C CYS A 383 -20.24 -82.59 -4.37
N CYS A 384 -20.97 -83.68 -4.60
CA CYS A 384 -20.97 -84.87 -3.77
C CYS A 384 -19.53 -85.27 -3.44
N GLU A 385 -19.24 -85.41 -2.15
CA GLU A 385 -18.00 -86.01 -1.70
C GLU A 385 -17.85 -87.40 -2.33
N ASN A 386 -16.65 -87.62 -2.88
CA ASN A 386 -16.19 -88.80 -3.60
C ASN A 386 -16.66 -90.11 -2.96
N GLN A 387 -17.63 -90.78 -3.61
CA GLN A 387 -17.80 -92.23 -3.52
C GLN A 387 -17.64 -92.85 -4.90
N GLY A 388 -16.38 -92.88 -5.37
CA GLY A 388 -15.81 -93.95 -6.20
C GLY A 388 -16.63 -94.51 -7.37
N GLY A 389 -17.30 -93.69 -8.17
CA GLY A 389 -18.00 -94.12 -9.39
C GLY A 389 -18.03 -93.04 -10.47
N PRO A 390 -18.14 -93.41 -11.76
CA PRO A 390 -18.14 -92.45 -12.87
C PRO A 390 -19.32 -91.48 -12.76
N TRP A 391 -19.01 -90.21 -13.01
CA TRP A 391 -19.82 -89.05 -12.68
C TRP A 391 -21.04 -88.96 -13.60
N TRP A 392 -22.24 -88.94 -13.01
CA TRP A 392 -23.45 -88.46 -13.68
C TRP A 392 -24.01 -87.33 -12.84
N CYS A 393 -23.81 -86.08 -13.27
CA CYS A 393 -24.54 -84.94 -12.72
C CYS A 393 -26.02 -85.09 -13.09
N GLY A 394 -26.86 -85.30 -12.08
CA GLY A 394 -28.30 -85.46 -12.25
C GLY A 394 -28.92 -84.23 -12.90
N MET A 395 -29.36 -84.36 -14.15
CA MET A 395 -30.27 -83.40 -14.77
C MET A 395 -31.63 -83.50 -14.06
N LYS A 396 -32.17 -82.36 -13.62
CA LYS A 396 -33.56 -82.30 -13.13
C LYS A 396 -34.50 -82.46 -14.32
N SER A 397 -35.41 -83.43 -14.26
CA SER A 397 -36.57 -83.46 -15.16
C SER A 397 -37.56 -82.39 -14.73
N ASP A 398 -38.21 -81.71 -15.69
CA ASP A 398 -39.42 -80.97 -15.37
C ASP A 398 -40.59 -81.94 -15.09
N LYS A 399 -41.72 -81.39 -14.63
CA LYS A 399 -42.91 -82.15 -14.24
C LYS A 399 -43.61 -82.88 -15.40
N THR A 400 -43.06 -82.84 -16.62
CA THR A 400 -43.64 -83.49 -17.81
C THR A 400 -42.80 -84.61 -18.41
N GLY A 401 -41.62 -84.92 -17.85
CA GLY A 401 -40.90 -86.16 -18.19
C GLY A 401 -40.25 -86.19 -19.57
N ASN A 402 -40.01 -85.04 -20.21
CA ASN A 402 -39.24 -84.96 -21.46
C ASN A 402 -37.81 -84.49 -21.19
N PHE A 403 -36.83 -85.21 -21.72
CA PHE A 403 -35.42 -84.81 -21.68
C PHE A 403 -35.14 -83.83 -22.82
N LEU A 404 -34.82 -82.58 -22.48
CA LEU A 404 -34.30 -81.59 -23.42
C LEU A 404 -32.82 -81.89 -23.67
N HIS A 405 -32.51 -82.46 -24.83
CA HIS A 405 -31.18 -82.36 -25.42
C HIS A 405 -31.00 -80.92 -25.89
N LYS A 406 -30.06 -80.19 -25.29
CA LYS A 406 -29.50 -78.97 -25.86
C LYS A 406 -28.01 -79.23 -26.08
N ASP A 407 -27.64 -79.16 -27.35
CA ASP A 407 -26.32 -79.45 -27.86
C ASP A 407 -25.24 -78.48 -27.33
N ASP A 408 -24.03 -79.04 -27.24
CA ASP A 408 -22.70 -78.42 -27.29
C ASP A 408 -22.23 -77.49 -26.18
N ASP A 409 -22.04 -78.01 -24.96
CA ASP A 409 -20.94 -77.60 -24.07
C ASP A 409 -20.51 -78.77 -23.17
N ARG A 410 -19.55 -79.58 -23.65
CA ARG A 410 -18.91 -80.63 -22.85
C ARG A 410 -17.59 -80.10 -22.29
N CYS A 411 -17.56 -79.77 -20.99
CA CYS A 411 -16.31 -79.57 -20.26
C CYS A 411 -15.67 -80.95 -20.01
N PHE A 412 -14.45 -81.15 -20.52
CA PHE A 412 -13.63 -82.32 -20.18
C PHE A 412 -12.78 -81.96 -18.96
N PHE A 413 -12.84 -82.76 -17.91
CA PHE A 413 -11.86 -82.72 -16.83
C PHE A 413 -10.67 -83.59 -17.23
N ASN A 414 -9.45 -83.08 -17.08
CA ASN A 414 -8.27 -83.94 -17.07
C ASN A 414 -8.20 -84.72 -15.75
N ASP A 415 -7.52 -85.86 -15.76
CA ASP A 415 -7.48 -86.87 -14.67
C ASP A 415 -6.98 -86.36 -13.29
N ASP A 416 -6.53 -85.10 -13.18
CA ASP A 416 -6.11 -84.48 -11.92
C ASP A 416 -7.11 -83.46 -11.32
N GLY A 417 -8.23 -83.19 -12.00
CA GLY A 417 -9.33 -82.36 -11.48
C GLY A 417 -9.02 -80.87 -11.29
N SER A 418 -7.90 -80.35 -11.83
CA SER A 418 -7.42 -79.01 -11.45
C SER A 418 -7.75 -77.86 -12.41
N LYS A 419 -8.25 -78.11 -13.64
CA LYS A 419 -8.55 -77.06 -14.62
C LYS A 419 -9.72 -77.41 -15.56
N CYS A 420 -10.58 -76.42 -15.85
CA CYS A 420 -11.53 -76.47 -16.96
C CYS A 420 -10.88 -75.85 -18.21
N SER A 421 -10.92 -76.55 -19.35
CA SER A 421 -10.60 -75.96 -20.65
C SER A 421 -11.85 -75.87 -21.51
N ASP A 422 -11.92 -74.87 -22.38
CA ASP A 422 -12.89 -74.90 -23.47
C ASP A 422 -12.54 -76.03 -24.46
N GLY A 423 -13.47 -76.38 -25.36
CA GLY A 423 -13.26 -77.38 -26.40
C GLY A 423 -12.13 -77.06 -27.41
N ALA A 424 -11.40 -75.96 -27.23
CA ALA A 424 -10.25 -75.54 -28.02
C ALA A 424 -8.92 -75.61 -27.24
N GLY A 425 -8.93 -76.00 -25.96
CA GLY A 425 -7.72 -76.18 -25.14
C GLY A 425 -7.20 -74.92 -24.45
N ASN A 426 -7.99 -73.83 -24.39
CA ASN A 426 -7.61 -72.63 -23.66
C ASN A 426 -8.05 -72.72 -22.19
N VAL A 427 -7.22 -72.20 -21.27
CA VAL A 427 -7.50 -72.16 -19.83
C VAL A 427 -8.39 -70.95 -19.54
N VAL A 428 -9.61 -71.18 -19.03
CA VAL A 428 -10.53 -70.12 -18.63
C VAL A 428 -10.39 -69.88 -17.13
N THR A 429 -9.82 -68.75 -16.72
CA THR A 429 -9.52 -68.43 -15.30
C THR A 429 -10.60 -67.63 -14.57
N GLU A 430 -11.67 -67.21 -15.24
CA GLU A 430 -12.73 -66.42 -14.61
C GLU A 430 -14.09 -66.96 -15.01
N MET A 431 -14.66 -67.81 -14.16
CA MET A 431 -16.10 -67.98 -13.95
C MET A 431 -16.31 -69.11 -12.93
N CYS A 432 -16.15 -68.78 -11.65
CA CYS A 432 -16.72 -69.52 -10.52
C CYS A 432 -16.75 -68.57 -9.31
N SER A 433 -17.78 -67.73 -9.25
CA SER A 433 -18.31 -67.15 -8.00
C SER A 433 -19.77 -67.50 -7.88
#